data_AF-A0AAJ2KGK7-F1
#
_entry.id   AF-A0AAJ2KGK7-F1
#
_cell.length_a   1.000
_cell.length_b   1.000
_cell.length_c   1.000
_cell.angle_alpha   90.00
_cell.angle_beta   90.00
_cell.angle_gamma   90.00
#
_symmetry.space_group_name_H-M   'P 1'
#
loop_
_entity.id
_entity.type
_entity.pdbx_description
1 polymer ?
#
loop_
_entity_poly.entity_id
_entity_poly.type
_entity_poly.pdbx_seq_one_letter_code
_entity_poly.pdbx_strand_id
1 'polypeptide(L)'
;MFKPKLNVTNILTLIVAVGVVGGLIYINSSTYFTTSSGSDSAPTVQQPVTGNPLLTAKKEDVSRWFPGTCFAEIYMQSSSYGGALVQGCIEKTIREVASETGYKLSADDFRKPEVIAHFKTVYGAAPWRT
;
A
#
# COMPACT_ATOMS: atom_id res chain seq x y z
N MET A 1 -0.80 43.82 -20.77
CA MET A 1 -1.14 42.70 -19.85
C MET A 1 -2.21 41.85 -20.52
N PHE A 2 -1.82 40.70 -21.11
CA PHE A 2 -2.76 39.76 -21.75
C PHE A 2 -3.17 38.69 -20.72
N LYS A 3 -4.48 38.62 -20.41
CA LYS A 3 -5.11 37.46 -19.76
C LYS A 3 -5.79 36.63 -20.87
N PRO A 4 -5.40 35.37 -21.12
CA PRO A 4 -6.19 34.51 -21.99
C PRO A 4 -7.46 34.05 -21.26
N LYS A 5 -8.63 34.41 -21.81
CA LYS A 5 -9.91 33.80 -21.45
C LYS A 5 -9.96 32.41 -22.08
N LEU A 6 -9.86 31.38 -21.25
CA LEU A 6 -10.00 29.99 -21.67
C LEU A 6 -11.48 29.71 -21.97
N ASN A 7 -11.85 29.71 -23.26
CA ASN A 7 -13.21 29.40 -23.70
C ASN A 7 -13.49 27.89 -23.53
N VAL A 8 -14.55 27.58 -22.79
CA VAL A 8 -15.05 26.22 -22.45
C VAL A 8 -15.21 25.32 -23.67
N THR A 9 -15.45 25.91 -24.84
CA THR A 9 -15.59 25.20 -26.13
C THR A 9 -14.35 24.39 -26.52
N ASN A 10 -13.14 24.80 -26.11
CA ASN A 10 -11.90 24.09 -26.45
C ASN A 10 -11.61 22.88 -25.53
N ILE A 11 -12.28 22.78 -24.38
CA ILE A 11 -12.11 21.69 -23.41
C ILE A 11 -12.95 20.48 -23.83
N LEU A 12 -14.14 20.70 -24.39
CA LEU A 12 -15.02 19.61 -24.83
C LEU A 12 -14.41 18.78 -25.98
N THR A 13 -13.65 19.39 -26.88
CA THR A 13 -13.02 18.69 -28.01
C THR A 13 -11.90 17.75 -27.57
N LEU A 14 -11.21 18.06 -26.46
CA LEU A 14 -10.15 17.22 -25.91
C LEU A 14 -10.69 15.95 -25.24
N ILE A 15 -11.91 15.98 -24.71
CA ILE A 15 -12.52 14.84 -23.99
C ILE A 15 -13.04 13.79 -24.97
N VAL A 16 -13.56 14.20 -26.12
CA VAL A 16 -14.15 13.28 -27.12
C VAL A 16 -13.07 12.49 -27.89
N ALA A 17 -11.83 12.98 -27.97
CA ALA A 17 -10.72 12.26 -28.61
C ALA A 17 -10.14 11.10 -27.75
N VAL A 18 -10.44 11.05 -26.44
CA VAL A 18 -9.95 10.00 -25.53
C VAL A 18 -10.99 8.88 -25.32
N GLY A 19 -12.26 9.12 -25.65
CA GLY A 19 -13.38 8.21 -25.35
C GLY A 19 -13.63 7.04 -26.32
N VAL A 20 -12.78 6.84 -27.34
CA VAL A 20 -13.02 5.84 -28.42
C VAL A 20 -11.97 4.72 -28.45
N VAL A 21 -11.14 4.60 -27.41
CA VAL A 21 -10.21 3.45 -27.23
C VAL A 21 -10.46 2.82 -25.86
N GLY A 22 -11.56 2.10 -25.73
CA GLY A 22 -11.93 1.41 -24.50
C GLY A 22 -13.25 0.66 -24.63
N GLY A 23 -13.52 0.12 -25.81
CA GLY A 23 -14.65 -0.76 -26.01
C GLY A 23 -14.55 -2.00 -25.13
N LEU A 24 -15.63 -2.26 -24.40
CA LEU A 24 -16.17 -3.59 -24.10
C LEU A 24 -15.16 -4.64 -23.62
N ILE A 25 -14.89 -4.68 -22.32
CA ILE A 25 -14.49 -5.93 -21.64
C ILE A 25 -15.31 -6.07 -20.36
N TYR A 26 -16.59 -6.41 -20.52
CA TYR A 26 -17.35 -7.18 -19.54
C TYR A 26 -17.02 -8.65 -19.81
N ILE A 27 -15.96 -9.18 -19.18
CA ILE A 27 -15.73 -10.63 -19.19
C ILE A 27 -16.20 -11.16 -17.85
N ASN A 28 -17.45 -11.61 -17.88
CA ASN A 28 -18.00 -12.61 -17.01
C ASN A 28 -17.02 -13.80 -16.93
N SER A 29 -16.67 -14.16 -15.70
CA SER A 29 -15.80 -15.27 -15.33
C SER A 29 -16.09 -16.53 -16.11
N SER A 30 -15.04 -17.16 -16.66
CA SER A 30 -14.80 -18.62 -16.80
C SER A 30 -14.12 -18.91 -18.12
N THR A 31 -13.05 -19.71 -18.08
CA THR A 31 -12.27 -20.22 -19.24
C THR A 31 -11.43 -19.10 -19.89
N TYR A 32 -10.11 -19.20 -20.05
CA TYR A 32 -9.40 -20.17 -20.88
C TYR A 32 -7.98 -20.42 -20.39
N PHE A 33 -7.54 -21.64 -20.66
CA PHE A 33 -6.26 -22.24 -20.34
C PHE A 33 -5.20 -21.90 -21.43
N THR A 34 -3.94 -21.77 -21.00
CA THR A 34 -2.69 -22.12 -21.74
C THR A 34 -2.33 -21.18 -22.93
N THR A 35 -1.17 -20.51 -23.00
CA THR A 35 0.20 -21.08 -23.07
C THR A 35 1.26 -19.97 -22.96
N SER A 36 2.32 -20.26 -22.20
CA SER A 36 3.75 -19.90 -22.34
C SER A 36 4.27 -18.45 -22.48
N SER A 37 5.05 -18.10 -21.44
CA SER A 37 6.44 -17.59 -21.50
C SER A 37 6.71 -16.22 -22.11
N GLY A 38 6.69 -15.20 -21.26
CA GLY A 38 7.32 -13.91 -21.51
C GLY A 38 7.33 -13.10 -20.22
N SER A 39 8.52 -12.74 -19.76
CA SER A 39 8.76 -11.88 -18.61
C SER A 39 8.18 -10.49 -18.89
N ASP A 40 6.94 -10.27 -18.49
CA ASP A 40 6.37 -8.94 -18.31
C ASP A 40 5.87 -8.86 -16.88
N SER A 41 6.39 -7.88 -16.15
CA SER A 41 5.94 -7.53 -14.81
C SER A 41 4.47 -7.11 -14.90
N ALA A 42 3.59 -8.10 -14.82
CA ALA A 42 2.19 -7.89 -14.58
C ALA A 42 2.06 -7.01 -13.33
N PRO A 43 1.21 -5.98 -13.33
CA PRO A 43 0.84 -5.33 -12.09
C PRO A 43 0.35 -6.47 -11.21
N THR A 44 1.11 -6.79 -10.17
CA THR A 44 0.73 -7.83 -9.22
C THR A 44 -0.52 -7.29 -8.58
N VAL A 45 -1.68 -7.66 -9.11
CA VAL A 45 -2.95 -7.52 -8.43
C VAL A 45 -2.74 -8.36 -7.20
N GLN A 46 -2.42 -7.69 -6.10
CA GLN A 46 -2.09 -8.33 -4.85
C GLN A 46 -3.34 -9.11 -4.47
N GLN A 47 -3.22 -10.43 -4.59
CA GLN A 47 -4.23 -11.36 -4.17
C GLN A 47 -4.51 -11.01 -2.70
N PRO A 48 -5.78 -10.79 -2.31
CA PRO A 48 -6.10 -10.36 -0.96
C PRO A 48 -5.42 -11.31 0.02
N VAL A 49 -4.51 -10.78 0.81
CA VAL A 49 -3.65 -11.58 1.68
C VAL A 49 -4.58 -12.22 2.71
N THR A 50 -4.68 -13.54 2.71
CA THR A 50 -5.50 -14.26 3.69
C THR A 50 -4.77 -14.25 5.03
N GLY A 51 -5.11 -13.30 5.89
CA GLY A 51 -4.51 -13.13 7.22
C GLY A 51 -3.87 -11.75 7.42
N ASN A 52 -3.37 -11.48 8.62
CA ASN A 52 -2.75 -10.20 8.95
C ASN A 52 -1.45 -10.01 8.14
N PRO A 53 -1.38 -9.07 7.18
CA PRO A 53 -0.20 -8.86 6.34
C PRO A 53 1.04 -8.43 7.12
N LEU A 54 0.88 -7.91 8.35
CA LEU A 54 2.02 -7.59 9.22
C LEU A 54 2.80 -8.85 9.65
N LEU A 55 2.20 -10.04 9.60
CA LEU A 55 2.82 -11.31 9.98
C LEU A 55 3.65 -11.96 8.87
N THR A 56 3.47 -11.52 7.63
CA THR A 56 4.21 -12.03 6.47
C THR A 56 5.09 -10.94 5.83
N ALA A 57 5.02 -9.72 6.35
CA ALA A 57 5.76 -8.55 5.90
C ALA A 57 7.28 -8.80 5.88
N LYS A 58 7.91 -8.48 4.77
CA LYS A 58 9.38 -8.47 4.65
C LYS A 58 9.93 -7.06 4.87
N LYS A 59 11.26 -6.91 4.90
CA LYS A 59 11.91 -5.60 5.06
C LYS A 59 11.46 -4.60 4.00
N GLU A 60 11.23 -5.07 2.78
CA GLU A 60 10.81 -4.26 1.64
C GLU A 60 9.36 -3.79 1.76
N ASP A 61 8.51 -4.57 2.43
CA ASP A 61 7.12 -4.18 2.69
C ASP A 61 7.07 -3.16 3.82
N VAL A 62 7.87 -3.37 4.87
CA VAL A 62 7.97 -2.43 5.98
C VAL A 62 8.49 -1.07 5.54
N SER A 63 9.49 -1.01 4.65
CA SER A 63 10.01 0.27 4.16
C SER A 63 8.98 1.05 3.32
N ARG A 64 8.07 0.36 2.63
CA ARG A 64 6.96 1.00 1.90
C ARG A 64 5.83 1.43 2.83
N TRP A 65 5.40 0.56 3.73
CA TRP A 65 4.22 0.77 4.57
C TRP A 65 4.46 1.65 5.80
N PHE A 66 5.70 1.73 6.29
CA PHE A 66 6.07 2.52 7.48
C PHE A 66 6.96 3.70 7.05
N PRO A 67 6.36 4.80 6.57
CA PRO A 67 7.12 5.91 6.03
C PRO A 67 7.93 6.65 7.11
N GLY A 68 9.14 7.07 6.75
CA GLY A 68 10.01 7.88 7.60
C GLY A 68 10.40 7.16 8.89
N THR A 69 10.09 7.76 10.03
CA THR A 69 10.43 7.23 11.35
C THR A 69 9.33 6.35 11.94
N CYS A 70 8.23 6.09 11.22
CA CYS A 70 7.06 5.47 11.81
C CYS A 70 7.29 4.06 12.35
N PHE A 71 8.17 3.28 11.73
CA PHE A 71 8.56 1.99 12.28
C PHE A 71 9.24 2.14 13.66
N ALA A 72 10.17 3.09 13.76
CA ALA A 72 10.86 3.38 15.02
C ALA A 72 9.90 3.93 16.09
N GLU A 73 8.96 4.79 15.71
CA GLU A 73 7.91 5.27 16.61
C GLU A 73 7.10 4.13 17.21
N ILE A 74 6.69 3.17 16.37
CA ILE A 74 5.77 2.12 16.79
C ILE A 74 6.49 1.02 17.58
N TYR A 75 7.70 0.62 17.16
CA TYR A 75 8.31 -0.64 17.60
C TYR A 75 9.65 -0.52 18.32
N MET A 76 10.40 0.58 18.15
CA MET A 76 11.71 0.73 18.80
C MET A 76 11.58 1.31 20.21
N GLN A 77 12.50 0.94 21.10
CA GLN A 77 12.57 1.46 22.47
C GLN A 77 12.84 2.98 22.47
N SER A 78 13.79 3.42 21.65
CA SER A 78 14.10 4.84 21.43
C SER A 78 13.39 5.33 20.16
N SER A 79 12.09 5.57 20.26
CA SER A 79 11.33 6.22 19.19
C SER A 79 11.94 7.57 18.84
N SER A 80 11.93 7.94 17.57
CA SER A 80 12.47 9.21 17.06
C SER A 80 11.84 10.47 17.69
N TYR A 81 10.60 10.39 18.17
CA TYR A 81 9.80 11.49 18.71
C TYR A 81 9.15 11.15 20.06
N GLY A 82 9.75 10.26 20.84
CA GLY A 82 9.21 9.87 22.16
C GLY A 82 7.83 9.19 22.10
N GLY A 83 7.43 8.68 20.93
CA GLY A 83 6.15 8.03 20.71
C GLY A 83 4.99 8.99 20.42
N ALA A 84 5.26 10.30 20.33
CA ALA A 84 4.24 11.31 20.06
C ALA A 84 3.50 11.10 18.73
N LEU A 85 4.14 10.41 17.77
CA LEU A 85 3.59 10.17 16.44
C LEU A 85 2.99 8.77 16.27
N VAL A 86 2.98 7.95 17.33
CA VAL A 86 2.55 6.54 17.26
C VAL A 86 1.18 6.39 16.61
N GLN A 87 0.18 7.16 17.04
CA GLN A 87 -1.17 7.04 16.49
C GLN A 87 -1.21 7.40 15.00
N GLY A 88 -0.65 8.55 14.62
CA GLY A 88 -0.61 8.98 13.22
C GLY A 88 0.19 8.02 12.33
N CYS A 89 1.25 7.42 12.87
CA CYS A 89 2.03 6.40 12.18
C CYS A 89 1.23 5.11 11.96
N ILE A 90 0.52 4.63 12.99
CA ILE A 90 -0.38 3.46 12.86
C ILE A 90 -1.45 3.74 11.80
N GLU A 91 -2.15 4.87 11.90
CA GLU A 91 -3.20 5.23 10.93
C GLU A 91 -2.67 5.34 9.51
N LYS A 92 -1.48 5.91 9.32
CA LYS A 92 -0.84 5.99 8.01
C LYS A 92 -0.49 4.62 7.48
N THR A 93 0.15 3.78 8.28
CA THR A 93 0.50 2.42 7.87
C THR A 93 -0.73 1.57 7.57
N ILE A 94 -1.83 1.71 8.32
CA ILE A 94 -3.11 1.05 8.00
C ILE A 94 -3.56 1.40 6.58
N ARG A 95 -3.49 2.69 6.19
CA ARG A 95 -3.87 3.13 4.84
C ARG A 95 -2.96 2.55 3.76
N GLU A 96 -1.64 2.60 3.96
CA GLU A 96 -0.68 2.06 2.98
C GLU A 96 -0.90 0.55 2.79
N VAL A 97 -0.98 -0.21 3.89
CA VAL A 97 -1.20 -1.66 3.84
C VAL A 97 -2.55 -1.99 3.19
N ALA A 98 -3.62 -1.28 3.53
CA ALA A 98 -4.93 -1.51 2.93
C ALA A 98 -4.94 -1.19 1.44
N SER A 99 -4.18 -0.19 1.00
CA SER A 99 -4.07 0.18 -0.42
C SER A 99 -3.34 -0.87 -1.25
N GLU A 100 -2.32 -1.50 -0.68
CA GLU A 100 -1.54 -2.54 -1.35
C GLU A 100 -2.29 -3.88 -1.28
N THR A 101 -2.66 -4.33 -0.08
CA THR A 101 -3.09 -5.71 0.19
C THR A 101 -4.61 -5.91 0.17
N GLY A 102 -5.39 -4.83 0.19
CA GLY A 102 -6.84 -4.86 0.38
C GLY A 102 -7.28 -5.26 1.81
N TYR A 103 -6.34 -5.56 2.72
CA TYR A 103 -6.63 -5.98 4.08
C TYR A 103 -6.89 -4.78 5.01
N LYS A 104 -7.94 -4.86 5.82
CA LYS A 104 -8.27 -3.83 6.81
C LYS A 104 -7.63 -4.15 8.15
N LEU A 105 -6.45 -3.56 8.39
CA LEU A 105 -5.81 -3.59 9.70
C LEU A 105 -6.53 -2.68 10.71
N SER A 106 -6.51 -3.10 11.96
CA SER A 106 -6.87 -2.30 13.13
C SER A 106 -5.60 -1.83 13.87
N ALA A 107 -5.74 -0.84 14.75
CA ALA A 107 -4.61 -0.39 15.57
C ALA A 107 -4.09 -1.49 16.51
N ASP A 108 -4.98 -2.38 16.98
CA ASP A 108 -4.63 -3.49 17.87
C ASP A 108 -3.73 -4.53 17.18
N ASP A 109 -3.85 -4.68 15.85
CA ASP A 109 -3.01 -5.59 15.08
C ASP A 109 -1.52 -5.26 15.19
N PHE A 110 -1.17 -3.98 15.38
CA PHE A 110 0.22 -3.53 15.54
C PHE A 110 0.80 -3.88 16.92
N ARG A 111 -0.05 -4.17 17.90
CA ARG A 111 0.34 -4.47 19.29
C ARG A 111 0.29 -5.95 19.63
N LYS A 112 -0.18 -6.78 18.70
CA LYS A 112 -0.20 -8.23 18.83
C LYS A 112 1.24 -8.77 19.06
N PRO A 113 1.44 -9.65 20.05
CA PRO A 113 2.77 -10.16 20.38
C PRO A 113 3.40 -10.91 19.21
N GLU A 114 2.62 -11.61 18.40
CA GLU A 114 3.06 -12.29 17.19
C GLU A 114 3.60 -11.32 16.12
N VAL A 115 3.00 -10.14 15.96
CA VAL A 115 3.45 -9.11 15.01
C VAL A 115 4.74 -8.49 15.49
N ILE A 116 4.83 -8.19 16.79
CA ILE A 116 6.06 -7.68 17.38
C ILE A 116 7.19 -8.70 17.19
N ALA A 117 6.95 -9.98 17.53
CA ALA A 117 7.91 -11.07 17.37
C ALA A 117 8.36 -11.27 15.92
N HIS A 118 7.42 -11.17 14.97
CA HIS A 118 7.73 -11.22 13.55
C HIS A 118 8.69 -10.09 13.15
N PHE A 119 8.38 -8.85 13.52
CA PHE A 119 9.26 -7.72 13.20
C PHE A 119 10.62 -7.79 13.91
N LYS A 120 10.71 -8.39 15.11
CA LYS A 120 12.00 -8.77 15.74
C LYS A 120 12.83 -9.67 14.85
N THR A 121 12.20 -10.62 14.18
CA THR A 121 12.89 -11.55 13.28
C THR A 121 13.31 -10.84 12.00
N VAL A 122 12.44 -9.99 11.44
CA VAL A 122 12.73 -9.24 10.21
C VAL A 122 13.91 -8.28 10.39
N TYR A 123 13.98 -7.53 11.50
CA TYR A 123 15.03 -6.50 11.73
C TYR A 123 16.13 -6.93 12.70
N GLY A 124 16.02 -8.10 13.34
CA GLY A 124 16.95 -8.60 14.34
C GLY A 124 16.61 -8.15 15.77
N ALA A 125 17.42 -8.62 16.72
CA ALA A 125 17.18 -8.47 18.16
C ALA A 125 17.49 -7.07 18.75
N ALA A 126 17.68 -6.04 17.91
CA ALA A 126 17.88 -4.64 18.32
C ALA A 126 16.74 -4.15 19.26
N PRO A 127 16.89 -3.06 20.04
CA PRO A 127 16.00 -2.82 21.18
C PRO A 127 14.53 -2.59 20.78
N TRP A 128 13.73 -3.61 21.02
CA TRP A 128 12.27 -3.58 20.99
C TRP A 128 11.75 -3.10 22.34
N ARG A 129 10.52 -2.57 22.37
CA ARG A 129 9.89 -2.19 23.64
C ARG A 129 9.91 -3.37 24.62
N THR A 130 10.48 -3.15 25.80
CA THR A 130 10.51 -4.06 26.95
C THR A 130 9.51 -3.60 28.00
#